data_AF-A0A9X7AWN8-F1
#
_entry.id   AF-A0A9X7AWN8-F1
#
_cell.length_a   1.000
_cell.length_b   1.000
_cell.length_c   1.000
_cell.angle_alpha   90.00
_cell.angle_beta   90.00
_cell.angle_gamma   90.00
#
_symmetry.space_group_name_H-M   'P 1'
#
loop_
_entity.id
_entity.type
_entity.pdbx_description
1 polymer ?
#
loop_
_entity_poly.entity_id
_entity_poly.type
_entity_poly.pdbx_seq_one_letter_code
_entity_poly.pdbx_strand_id
1 'polypeptide(L)' 'MFLALCYKANLTQGDLEEMTVGDCFDYIAECAELENPDKEKVRKAGQKDFDSF' A
#
# COMPACT_ATOMS: atom_id res chain seq x y z
N MET A 1 0.30 -8.77 -18.06
CA MET A 1 0.96 -8.66 -16.74
C MET A 1 0.29 -7.59 -15.88
N PHE A 2 0.11 -6.35 -16.37
CA PHE A 2 -0.58 -5.27 -15.66
C PHE A 2 -1.96 -5.65 -15.08
N LEU A 3 -2.92 -6.06 -15.92
CA LEU A 3 -4.29 -6.39 -15.45
C LEU A 3 -4.34 -7.51 -14.39
N ALA A 4 -3.41 -8.47 -14.42
CA ALA A 4 -3.34 -9.52 -13.41
C ALA A 4 -2.87 -8.98 -12.05
N LEU A 5 -1.98 -7.97 -12.06
CA LEU A 5 -1.54 -7.28 -10.85
C LEU A 5 -2.65 -6.37 -10.31
N CYS A 6 -3.37 -5.68 -11.20
CA CYS A 6 -4.55 -4.89 -10.81
C CYS A 6 -5.62 -5.77 -10.15
N TYR A 7 -5.91 -6.94 -10.72
CA TYR A 7 -6.82 -7.91 -10.12
C TYR A 7 -6.35 -8.39 -8.75
N LYS A 8 -5.05 -8.67 -8.59
CA LYS A 8 -4.47 -9.07 -7.30
C LYS A 8 -4.62 -7.96 -6.24
N ALA A 9 -4.48 -6.69 -6.64
CA ALA A 9 -4.68 -5.53 -5.78
C ALA A 9 -6.16 -5.13 -5.61
N ASN A 10 -7.12 -5.92 -6.13
CA ASN A 10 -8.55 -5.64 -6.10
C ASN A 10 -8.97 -4.31 -6.78
N LEU A 11 -8.19 -3.83 -7.75
CA LEU A 11 -8.58 -2.70 -8.58
C LEU A 11 -9.73 -3.12 -9.49
N THR A 12 -10.84 -2.38 -9.42
CA THR A 12 -12.01 -2.57 -10.26
C THR A 12 -11.82 -1.89 -11.61
N GLN A 13 -12.73 -2.17 -12.54
CA GLN A 13 -12.73 -1.46 -13.82
C GLN A 13 -12.90 0.06 -13.66
N GLY A 14 -13.72 0.50 -12.68
CA GLY A 14 -13.91 1.93 -12.41
C GLY A 14 -12.61 2.61 -11.96
N ASP A 15 -11.84 1.94 -11.10
CA ASP A 15 -10.55 2.46 -10.65
C ASP A 15 -9.57 2.60 -11.82
N LEU A 16 -9.57 1.65 -12.76
CA LEU A 16 -8.72 1.70 -13.96
C LEU A 16 -9.11 2.79 -14.96
N GLU A 17 -10.36 3.27 -14.92
CA GLU A 17 -10.83 4.37 -15.76
C GLU A 17 -10.46 5.75 -15.16
N GLU A 18 -10.30 5.83 -13.84
CA GLU A 18 -9.96 7.06 -13.12
C GLU A 18 -8.46 7.21 -12.81
N MET A 19 -7.70 6.11 -12.80
CA MET A 19 -6.28 6.08 -12.46
C MET A 19 -5.39 5.97 -13.69
N THR A 20 -4.21 6.60 -13.65
CA THR A 20 -3.20 6.36 -14.68
C THR A 20 -2.51 5.02 -14.44
N VAL A 21 -1.81 4.51 -15.46
CA VAL A 21 -0.99 3.30 -15.35
C VAL A 21 0.07 3.45 -14.26
N GLY A 22 0.61 4.66 -14.06
CA GLY A 22 1.57 4.95 -12.99
C GLY A 22 0.95 4.79 -11.61
N ASP A 23 -0.20 5.42 -11.39
CA ASP A 23 -0.93 5.35 -10.12
C ASP A 23 -1.29 3.91 -9.74
N CYS A 24 -1.66 3.09 -10.73
CA CYS A 24 -1.92 1.67 -10.52
C CYS A 24 -0.69 0.92 -10.02
N PHE A 25 0.49 1.19 -10.60
CA PHE A 25 1.74 0.54 -10.18
C PHE A 25 2.15 0.95 -8.76
N ASP A 26 2.02 2.23 -8.42
CA ASP A 26 2.32 2.73 -7.08
C ASP A 26 1.38 2.10 -6.03
N TYR A 27 0.08 2.03 -6.33
CA TYR A 27 -0.91 1.36 -5.47
C TYR A 27 -0.60 -0.13 -5.27
N ILE A 28 -0.30 -0.86 -6.36
CA ILE A 28 0.06 -2.28 -6.29
C ILE A 28 1.33 -2.50 -5.44
N ALA A 29 2.32 -1.61 -5.56
CA ALA A 29 3.55 -1.69 -4.77
C ALA A 29 3.26 -1.47 -3.28
N GLU A 30 2.42 -0.49 -2.94
CA GLU A 30 2.01 -0.25 -1.55
C GLU A 30 1.26 -1.45 -0.97
N CYS A 31 0.31 -2.04 -1.72
CA CYS A 31 -0.37 -3.27 -1.30
C CYS A 31 0.61 -4.41 -1.03
N ALA A 32 1.59 -4.62 -1.91
CA ALA A 32 2.61 -5.65 -1.71
C ALA A 32 3.49 -5.39 -0.49
N GLU A 33 3.78 -4.12 -0.18
CA GLU A 33 4.51 -3.76 1.03
C GLU A 33 3.71 -3.97 2.32
N LEU A 34 2.40 -3.73 2.29
CA LEU A 34 1.51 -3.97 3.43
C LEU A 34 1.34 -5.46 3.72
N GLU A 35 1.36 -6.29 2.68
CA GLU A 35 1.31 -7.75 2.79
C GLU A 35 2.64 -8.36 3.24
N ASN A 36 3.75 -7.61 3.18
CA ASN A 36 5.07 -8.12 3.51
C ASN A 36 5.21 -8.36 5.04
N PRO A 37 5.23 -9.63 5.50
CA PRO A 37 5.30 -9.95 6.93
C PRO A 37 6.66 -9.57 7.54
N ASP A 38 7.69 -9.41 6.71
CA ASP A 38 9.06 -9.07 7.10
C ASP A 38 9.29 -7.56 7.15
N LYS A 39 8.28 -6.73 6.77
CA LYS A 39 8.39 -5.28 6.88
C LYS A 39 8.49 -4.90 8.36
N GLU A 40 9.58 -4.21 8.70
CA GLU A 40 9.86 -3.77 10.06
C GLU A 40 8.67 -2.94 10.57
N LYS A 41 7.99 -3.45 11.60
CA LYS A 41 6.84 -2.76 12.19
C LYS A 41 7.35 -1.52 12.90
N VAL A 42 7.27 -0.38 12.22
CA VAL A 42 7.53 0.92 12.84
C VAL A 42 6.58 1.07 14.02
N ARG A 43 7.13 1.08 15.23
CA ARG A 43 6.38 1.27 16.47
C ARG A 43 5.69 2.64 16.40
N LYS A 44 4.36 2.68 16.58
CA LYS A 44 3.64 3.96 16.77
C LYS A 44 4.16 4.65 18.04
N ALA A 45 4.45 5.94 17.95
CA ALA A 45 4.79 6.75 19.11
C ALA A 45 3.64 6.68 20.13
N GLY A 46 3.98 6.48 21.39
CA GLY A 46 3.02 6.33 22.48
C GLY A 46 3.22 7.37 23.56
N GLN A 47 2.41 7.30 24.61
CA GLN A 47 2.49 8.24 25.74
C GLN A 47 3.89 8.30 26.37
N LYS A 48 4.61 7.18 26.43
CA LYS A 48 6.00 7.12 26.94
C LYS A 48 6.99 7.99 26.15
N ASP A 49 6.73 8.19 24.86
CA ASP A 49 7.56 9.05 24.02
C ASP A 49 7.23 10.52 24.29
N PHE A 50 5.94 10.84 24.51
CA PHE A 50 5.52 12.16 24.97
C PHE A 50 6.08 12.53 26.35
N ASP A 51 6.09 11.57 27.28
CA ASP A 51 6.59 11.78 28.64
C ASP A 51 8.14 11.93 28.69
N SER A 52 8.83 11.67 27.58
CA SER A 52 10.29 11.74 27.46
C SER A 52 10.79 13.02 26.75
N PHE A 53 9.89 13.93 26.36
CA PHE A 53 10.23 15.27 25.86
C PHE A 53 10.29 16.28 27.00
#